data_AF-W3WS01-F1
#
_entry.id   AF-W3WS01-F1
#
_cell.length_a   1.000
_cell.length_b   1.000
_cell.length_c   1.000
_cell.angle_alpha   90.00
_cell.angle_beta   90.00
_cell.angle_gamma   90.00
#
_symmetry.space_group_name_H-M   'P 1'
#
loop_
_entity.id
_entity.type
_entity.pdbx_description
1 polymer ?
#
loop_
_entity_poly.entity_id
_entity_poly.type
_entity_poly.pdbx_seq_one_letter_code
_entity_poly.pdbx_strand_id
1 'polypeptide(L)'
;MEKFDVAVVGLGAFGSAAVWQAARKGAKVVGFEQFEFGHVHGASHDTSRIVRTSYDAPEYVALAKSAYEEWTELEKSTGVKLLTMTGGIVVLASDRHWSAGAKTTDYTASLDANNVPYELLSAKEVKKRWPQINVGEDVNAVYTADTGMAHAAKSVAAMQFTARAHGAILKENTTVTEVIPFKEVSNGKGVLVKTTKGDFLANKVILAADAWINKLLAPSGSTFRSRSCKNK
;
A
#
# COMPACT_ATOMS: atom_id res chain seq x y z
N MET A 1 7.72 -9.28 -30.22
CA MET A 1 7.28 -9.12 -28.82
C MET A 1 6.50 -7.83 -28.71
N GLU A 2 5.33 -7.86 -28.07
CA GLU A 2 4.57 -6.65 -27.79
C GLU A 2 5.34 -5.77 -26.79
N LYS A 3 5.44 -4.47 -27.08
CA LYS A 3 6.14 -3.49 -26.24
C LYS A 3 5.14 -2.69 -25.39
N PHE A 4 5.47 -2.52 -24.12
CA PHE A 4 4.72 -1.75 -23.12
C PHE A 4 5.51 -0.52 -22.66
N ASP A 5 4.82 0.48 -22.12
CA ASP A 5 5.46 1.62 -21.47
C ASP A 5 5.93 1.23 -20.07
N VAL A 6 5.09 0.51 -19.34
CA VAL A 6 5.35 0.11 -17.95
C VAL A 6 4.98 -1.36 -17.77
N ALA A 7 5.92 -2.15 -17.27
CA ALA A 7 5.65 -3.45 -16.67
C ALA A 7 5.56 -3.31 -15.15
N VAL A 8 4.62 -4.02 -14.50
CA VAL A 8 4.50 -4.08 -13.04
C VAL A 8 4.57 -5.53 -12.59
N VAL A 9 5.47 -5.84 -11.65
CA VAL A 9 5.69 -7.19 -11.14
C VAL A 9 5.18 -7.32 -9.71
N GLY A 10 4.22 -8.21 -9.50
CA GLY A 10 3.41 -8.33 -8.28
C GLY A 10 2.18 -7.44 -8.37
N LEU A 11 0.99 -7.99 -8.15
CA LEU A 11 -0.29 -7.27 -8.17
C LEU A 11 -0.99 -7.31 -6.81
N GLY A 12 -0.22 -7.26 -5.72
CA GLY A 12 -0.71 -6.88 -4.40
C GLY A 12 -1.16 -5.41 -4.34
N ALA A 13 -1.32 -4.85 -3.13
CA ALA A 13 -1.82 -3.48 -2.94
C ALA A 13 -1.02 -2.42 -3.73
N PHE A 14 0.31 -2.40 -3.59
CA PHE A 14 1.15 -1.42 -4.29
C PHE A 14 1.20 -1.65 -5.80
N GLY A 15 1.31 -2.90 -6.24
CA GLY A 15 1.37 -3.22 -7.67
C GLY A 15 0.08 -2.90 -8.40
N SER A 16 -1.06 -3.22 -7.79
CA SER A 16 -2.39 -2.89 -8.33
C SER A 16 -2.62 -1.38 -8.37
N ALA A 17 -2.20 -0.64 -7.34
CA ALA A 17 -2.23 0.82 -7.34
C ALA A 17 -1.36 1.40 -8.47
N ALA A 18 -0.14 0.86 -8.65
CA ALA A 18 0.78 1.31 -9.69
C ALA A 18 0.24 1.07 -11.10
N VAL A 19 -0.32 -0.11 -11.38
CA VAL A 19 -0.94 -0.40 -12.68
C VAL A 19 -2.15 0.51 -12.92
N TRP A 20 -3.03 0.67 -11.93
CA TRP A 20 -4.18 1.56 -12.03
C TRP A 20 -3.77 3.00 -12.36
N GLN A 21 -2.82 3.56 -11.61
CA GLN A 21 -2.36 4.93 -11.79
C GLN A 21 -1.65 5.13 -13.13
N ALA A 22 -0.81 4.18 -13.55
CA ALA A 22 -0.12 4.26 -14.83
C ALA A 22 -1.11 4.18 -16.01
N ALA A 23 -2.08 3.28 -15.94
CA ALA A 23 -3.12 3.13 -16.97
C ALA A 23 -4.04 4.36 -17.03
N ARG A 24 -4.46 4.90 -15.87
CA ARG A 24 -5.26 6.13 -15.77
C ARG A 24 -4.56 7.33 -16.43
N LYS A 25 -3.22 7.36 -16.40
CA LYS A 25 -2.40 8.39 -17.07
C LYS A 25 -2.14 8.10 -18.56
N GLY A 26 -2.76 7.06 -19.12
CA GLY A 26 -2.69 6.72 -20.55
C GLY A 26 -1.47 5.90 -20.97
N ALA A 27 -0.68 5.38 -20.03
CA ALA A 27 0.44 4.50 -20.37
C ALA A 27 -0.07 3.12 -20.84
N LYS A 28 0.64 2.48 -21.77
CA LYS A 28 0.40 1.08 -22.11
C LYS A 28 1.03 0.17 -21.05
N VAL A 29 0.21 -0.41 -20.17
CA VAL A 29 0.68 -1.15 -18.98
C VAL A 29 0.43 -2.66 -19.09
N VAL A 30 1.41 -3.45 -18.65
CA VAL A 30 1.23 -4.88 -18.34
C VAL A 30 1.56 -5.15 -16.87
N GLY A 31 0.69 -5.88 -16.18
CA GLY A 31 0.87 -6.31 -14.80
C GLY A 31 0.98 -7.83 -14.69
N PHE A 32 1.88 -8.33 -13.84
CA PHE A 32 2.11 -9.77 -13.64
C PHE A 32 1.90 -10.15 -12.18
N GLU A 33 1.07 -11.16 -11.94
CA GLU A 33 0.89 -11.81 -10.64
C GLU A 33 1.27 -13.29 -10.78
N GLN A 34 2.05 -13.79 -9.82
CA GLN A 34 2.55 -15.17 -9.84
C GLN A 34 1.45 -16.18 -9.46
N PHE A 35 0.42 -15.73 -8.73
CA PHE A 35 -0.75 -16.52 -8.31
C PHE A 35 -2.03 -16.08 -9.04
N GLU A 36 -3.17 -16.67 -8.69
CA GLU A 36 -4.50 -16.20 -9.09
C GLU A 36 -4.87 -14.84 -8.48
N PHE A 37 -5.74 -14.07 -9.13
CA PHE A 37 -6.24 -12.83 -8.54
C PHE A 37 -7.07 -13.12 -7.29
N GLY A 38 -6.80 -12.37 -6.21
CA GLY A 38 -7.46 -12.56 -4.92
C GLY A 38 -6.87 -13.68 -4.05
N HIS A 39 -5.73 -14.26 -4.44
CA HIS A 39 -5.02 -15.27 -3.66
C HIS A 39 -4.64 -14.81 -2.24
N VAL A 40 -4.38 -15.77 -1.35
CA VAL A 40 -4.03 -15.55 0.06
C VAL A 40 -2.55 -15.79 0.39
N HIS A 41 -1.67 -15.66 -0.61
CA HIS A 41 -0.25 -15.98 -0.43
C HIS A 41 0.64 -14.78 -0.10
N GLY A 42 0.17 -13.54 -0.32
CA GLY A 42 0.93 -12.30 -0.07
C GLY A 42 0.54 -11.55 1.22
N ALA A 43 0.89 -10.27 1.36
CA ALA A 43 0.50 -9.47 2.54
C ALA A 43 -0.82 -8.67 2.38
N SER A 44 -1.40 -8.69 1.18
CA SER A 44 -2.55 -7.82 0.81
C SER A 44 -3.93 -8.50 0.91
N HIS A 45 -4.00 -9.77 1.30
CA HIS A 45 -5.20 -10.63 1.16
C HIS A 45 -6.18 -10.59 2.34
N ASP A 46 -6.06 -9.63 3.25
CA ASP A 46 -6.90 -9.60 4.44
C ASP A 46 -8.28 -9.00 4.17
N THR A 47 -9.19 -9.21 5.12
CA THR A 47 -10.49 -8.57 5.21
C THR A 47 -10.38 -7.05 5.35
N SER A 48 -9.47 -6.56 6.21
CA SER A 48 -9.38 -5.14 6.52
C SER A 48 -7.96 -4.65 6.82
N ARG A 49 -7.75 -3.34 6.66
CA ARG A 49 -6.54 -2.59 7.05
C ARG A 49 -6.95 -1.27 7.67
N ILE A 50 -6.23 -0.84 8.71
CA ILE A 50 -6.43 0.51 9.25
C ILE A 50 -5.94 1.54 8.22
N VAL A 51 -6.76 2.56 7.96
CA VAL A 51 -6.36 3.79 7.28
C VAL A 51 -6.44 4.93 8.29
N ARG A 52 -5.39 5.74 8.38
CA ARG A 52 -5.30 6.82 9.37
C ARG A 52 -4.27 7.85 8.96
N THR A 53 -4.42 9.08 9.44
CA THR A 53 -3.41 10.14 9.37
C THR A 53 -2.59 10.26 10.66
N SER A 54 -3.00 9.61 11.74
CA SER A 54 -2.43 9.73 13.09
C SER A 54 -1.02 9.14 13.23
N TYR A 55 -0.04 9.56 12.44
CA TYR A 55 1.36 9.13 12.53
C TYR A 55 2.20 10.11 13.37
N ASP A 56 3.33 9.61 13.88
CA ASP A 56 4.36 10.33 14.64
C ASP A 56 5.39 11.04 13.75
N ALA A 57 5.30 10.87 12.43
CA ALA A 57 6.16 11.51 11.44
C ALA A 57 5.33 12.34 10.43
N PRO A 58 5.61 13.64 10.26
CA PRO A 58 4.78 14.54 9.46
C PRO A 58 4.72 14.15 7.99
N GLU A 59 5.78 13.56 7.43
CA GLU A 59 5.80 13.06 6.05
C GLU A 59 4.85 11.86 5.83
N TYR A 60 4.65 11.02 6.85
CA TYR A 60 3.66 9.94 6.79
C TYR A 60 2.25 10.46 6.90
N VAL A 61 2.02 11.51 7.71
CA VAL A 61 0.73 12.20 7.76
C VAL A 61 0.40 12.81 6.39
N ALA A 62 1.35 13.51 5.75
CA ALA A 62 1.18 14.09 4.42
C ALA A 62 0.87 13.02 3.36
N LEU A 63 1.59 11.90 3.39
CA LEU A 63 1.36 10.78 2.49
C LEU A 63 -0.02 10.15 2.70
N ALA A 64 -0.41 9.88 3.96
CA ALA A 64 -1.72 9.34 4.29
C ALA A 64 -2.84 10.28 3.85
N LYS A 65 -2.69 11.59 4.07
CA LYS A 65 -3.66 12.62 3.67
C LYS A 65 -3.89 12.61 2.16
N SER A 66 -2.83 12.59 1.36
CA SER A 66 -2.97 12.52 -0.11
C SER A 66 -3.62 11.21 -0.59
N ALA A 67 -3.45 10.10 0.14
CA ALA A 67 -4.09 8.83 -0.22
C ALA A 67 -5.63 8.87 -0.11
N TYR A 68 -6.22 9.73 0.75
CA TYR A 68 -7.69 9.83 0.86
C TYR A 68 -8.36 10.36 -0.41
N GLU A 69 -7.67 11.22 -1.16
CA GLU A 69 -8.15 11.70 -2.46
C GLU A 69 -8.25 10.54 -3.45
N GLU A 70 -7.24 9.67 -3.49
CA GLU A 70 -7.22 8.49 -4.36
C GLU A 70 -8.20 7.41 -3.90
N TRP A 71 -8.45 7.27 -2.59
CA TRP A 71 -9.54 6.41 -2.10
C TRP A 71 -10.90 6.89 -2.61
N THR A 72 -11.16 8.20 -2.49
CA THR A 72 -12.41 8.82 -2.95
C THR A 72 -12.60 8.60 -4.46
N GLU A 73 -11.55 8.81 -5.25
CA GLU A 73 -11.60 8.59 -6.70
C GLU A 73 -11.79 7.11 -7.07
N LEU A 74 -11.17 6.18 -6.32
CA LEU A 74 -11.36 4.75 -6.56
C LEU A 74 -12.79 4.30 -6.22
N GLU A 75 -13.37 4.77 -5.11
CA GLU A 75 -14.77 4.51 -4.77
C GLU A 75 -15.72 5.09 -5.83
N LYS A 76 -15.45 6.31 -6.30
CA LYS A 76 -16.24 6.98 -7.34
C LYS A 76 -16.19 6.25 -8.69
N SER A 77 -15.01 5.83 -9.12
CA SER A 77 -14.81 5.15 -10.41
C SER A 77 -15.40 3.73 -10.44
N THR A 78 -15.51 3.07 -9.28
CA THR A 78 -16.04 1.71 -9.19
C THR A 78 -17.48 1.64 -8.66
N GLY A 79 -17.98 2.67 -8.00
CA GLY A 79 -19.23 2.65 -7.25
C GLY A 79 -19.20 1.77 -6.01
N VAL A 80 -18.03 1.25 -5.62
CA VAL A 80 -17.85 0.35 -4.48
C VAL A 80 -17.37 1.15 -3.29
N LYS A 81 -18.03 0.98 -2.14
CA LYS A 81 -17.53 1.51 -0.87
C LYS A 81 -16.37 0.65 -0.36
N LEU A 82 -15.19 1.26 -0.25
CA LEU A 82 -13.91 0.68 0.13
C LEU A 82 -13.44 1.13 1.50
N LEU A 83 -13.86 2.31 1.97
CA LEU A 83 -13.53 2.82 3.29
C LEU A 83 -14.75 2.81 4.24
N THR A 84 -14.50 2.43 5.47
CA THR A 84 -15.43 2.58 6.60
C THR A 84 -14.78 3.49 7.63
N MET A 85 -15.18 4.75 7.66
CA MET A 85 -14.67 5.75 8.60
C MET A 85 -15.31 5.53 9.97
N THR A 86 -14.49 5.25 10.97
CA THR A 86 -14.93 4.93 12.34
C THR A 86 -14.49 5.97 13.36
N GLY A 87 -13.55 6.84 12.97
CA GLY A 87 -12.62 7.44 13.92
C GLY A 87 -11.69 6.37 14.52
N GLY A 88 -10.63 6.81 15.18
CA GLY A 88 -9.69 5.88 15.79
C GLY A 88 -8.80 6.55 16.81
N ILE A 89 -8.35 5.74 17.76
CA ILE A 89 -7.47 6.15 18.84
C ILE A 89 -6.11 5.47 18.70
N VAL A 90 -5.05 6.24 18.88
CA VAL A 90 -3.71 5.70 19.17
C VAL A 90 -3.46 5.89 20.65
N VAL A 91 -3.34 4.78 21.39
CA VAL A 91 -3.11 4.78 22.85
C VAL A 91 -1.61 4.69 23.12
N LEU A 92 -1.10 5.62 23.90
CA LEU A 92 0.32 5.82 24.18
C LEU A 92 0.53 5.86 25.70
N ALA A 93 1.58 5.25 26.21
CA ALA A 93 1.94 5.38 27.63
C ALA A 93 2.32 6.84 27.92
N SER A 94 1.83 7.40 29.04
CA SER A 94 1.97 8.83 29.36
C SER A 94 3.43 9.27 29.47
N ASP A 95 4.31 8.39 29.99
CA ASP A 95 5.69 8.76 30.38
C ASP A 95 6.75 7.71 30.03
N ARG A 96 6.36 6.62 29.35
CA ARG A 96 7.29 5.56 28.94
C ARG A 96 7.32 5.49 27.42
N HIS A 97 8.52 5.49 26.87
CA HIS A 97 8.71 5.12 25.48
C HIS A 97 7.97 3.80 25.24
N TRP A 98 6.99 3.80 24.33
CA TRP A 98 6.58 2.56 23.69
C TRP A 98 7.85 1.89 23.12
N SER A 99 7.84 0.59 22.88
CA SER A 99 8.99 -0.13 22.31
C SER A 99 9.51 0.43 20.98
N ALA A 100 8.82 1.40 20.37
CA ALA A 100 9.22 2.17 19.18
C ALA A 100 9.66 3.64 19.44
N GLY A 101 9.78 4.10 20.69
CA GLY A 101 10.36 5.41 21.02
C GLY A 101 9.44 6.63 20.91
N ALA A 102 8.29 6.54 20.23
CA ALA A 102 7.38 7.66 20.00
C ALA A 102 6.59 8.10 21.24
N LYS A 103 6.41 9.42 21.39
CA LYS A 103 5.62 10.08 22.44
C LYS A 103 4.35 10.71 21.85
N THR A 104 3.35 10.96 22.68
CA THR A 104 2.12 11.68 22.29
C THR A 104 2.40 13.01 21.57
N THR A 105 3.43 13.73 21.99
CA THR A 105 3.86 14.99 21.38
C THR A 105 4.30 14.85 19.93
N ASP A 106 4.85 13.69 19.56
CA ASP A 106 5.35 13.44 18.20
C ASP A 106 4.16 13.28 17.23
N TYR A 107 3.10 12.62 17.68
CA TYR A 107 1.83 12.50 16.94
C TYR A 107 1.15 13.85 16.77
N THR A 108 0.98 14.62 17.85
CA THR A 108 0.29 15.92 17.77
C THR A 108 1.06 16.91 16.91
N ALA A 109 2.39 16.99 17.06
CA ALA A 109 3.21 17.87 16.23
C ALA A 109 3.12 17.50 14.74
N SER A 110 3.10 16.20 14.42
CA SER A 110 2.97 15.72 13.04
C SER A 110 1.60 16.02 12.43
N LEU A 111 0.54 15.94 13.24
CA LEU A 111 -0.83 16.26 12.85
C LEU A 111 -1.02 17.78 12.67
N ASP A 112 -0.48 18.59 13.59
CA ASP A 112 -0.48 20.05 13.51
C ASP A 112 0.23 20.54 12.25
N ALA A 113 1.41 19.98 11.95
CA ALA A 113 2.18 20.30 10.73
C ALA A 113 1.40 20.05 9.42
N ASN A 114 0.39 19.18 9.45
CA ASN A 114 -0.42 18.80 8.30
C ASN A 114 -1.86 19.34 8.38
N ASN A 115 -2.18 20.17 9.38
CA ASN A 115 -3.51 20.70 9.64
C ASN A 115 -4.58 19.59 9.73
N VAL A 116 -4.27 18.51 10.45
CA VAL A 116 -5.22 17.40 10.69
C VAL A 116 -5.83 17.57 12.08
N PRO A 117 -7.15 17.70 12.21
CA PRO A 117 -7.81 17.81 13.51
C PRO A 117 -7.66 16.54 14.34
N TYR A 118 -7.39 16.71 15.64
CA TYR A 118 -7.32 15.62 16.61
C TYR A 118 -7.87 16.03 17.97
N GLU A 119 -8.17 15.03 18.81
CA GLU A 119 -8.44 15.23 20.24
C GLU A 119 -7.38 14.49 21.06
N LEU A 120 -6.88 15.13 22.12
CA LEU A 120 -6.11 14.46 23.17
C LEU A 120 -7.06 14.01 24.27
N LEU A 121 -7.02 12.72 24.59
CA LEU A 121 -7.90 12.10 25.57
C LEU A 121 -7.08 11.42 26.66
N SER A 122 -7.44 11.68 27.91
CA SER A 122 -6.97 10.93 29.07
C SER A 122 -7.57 9.52 29.12
N ALA A 123 -6.96 8.64 29.92
CA ALA A 123 -7.52 7.31 30.20
C ALA A 123 -8.99 7.36 30.68
N LYS A 124 -9.36 8.36 31.48
CA LYS A 124 -10.74 8.55 31.98
C LYS A 124 -11.71 8.90 30.86
N GLU A 125 -11.29 9.77 29.94
CA GLU A 125 -12.11 10.18 28.79
C GLU A 125 -12.29 9.03 27.78
N VAL A 126 -11.24 8.23 27.54
CA VAL A 126 -11.34 7.01 26.72
C VAL A 126 -12.34 6.04 27.33
N LYS A 127 -12.23 5.73 28.64
CA LYS A 127 -13.18 4.84 29.34
C LYS A 127 -14.61 5.36 29.32
N LYS A 128 -14.79 6.69 29.41
CA LYS A 128 -16.11 7.31 29.35
C LYS A 128 -16.73 7.22 27.95
N ARG A 129 -15.94 7.46 26.90
CA ARG A 129 -16.42 7.48 25.50
C ARG A 129 -16.56 6.09 24.91
N TRP A 130 -15.66 5.17 25.26
CA TRP A 130 -15.67 3.77 24.84
C TRP A 130 -15.50 2.84 26.05
N PRO A 131 -16.59 2.58 26.82
CA PRO A 131 -16.54 1.75 28.03
C PRO A 131 -16.01 0.32 27.81
N GLN A 132 -16.08 -0.19 26.57
CA GLN A 132 -15.54 -1.48 26.19
C GLN A 132 -14.00 -1.53 26.07
N ILE A 133 -13.31 -0.37 26.05
CA ILE A 133 -11.85 -0.31 25.92
C ILE A 133 -11.24 -0.15 27.32
N ASN A 134 -10.59 -1.20 27.82
CA ASN A 134 -9.88 -1.15 29.09
C ASN A 134 -8.43 -0.70 28.87
N VAL A 135 -8.12 0.52 29.30
CA VAL A 135 -6.76 1.08 29.28
C VAL A 135 -6.21 1.30 30.69
N GLY A 136 -4.88 1.25 30.82
CA GLY A 136 -4.17 1.65 32.05
C GLY A 136 -4.44 3.11 32.42
N GLU A 137 -4.20 3.49 33.66
CA GLU A 137 -4.43 4.87 34.12
C GLU A 137 -3.39 5.85 33.54
N ASP A 138 -2.18 5.35 33.28
CA ASP A 138 -1.02 6.10 32.78
C ASP A 138 -0.94 6.09 31.24
N VAL A 139 -2.06 6.40 30.57
CA VAL A 139 -2.08 6.51 29.10
C VAL A 139 -2.74 7.81 28.64
N ASN A 140 -2.24 8.30 27.51
CA ASN A 140 -2.88 9.32 26.70
C ASN A 140 -3.29 8.70 25.36
N ALA A 141 -4.37 9.19 24.77
CA ALA A 141 -4.83 8.77 23.48
C ALA A 141 -4.95 9.95 22.52
N VAL A 142 -4.48 9.77 21.29
CA VAL A 142 -4.72 10.70 20.18
C VAL A 142 -5.88 10.14 19.37
N TYR A 143 -7.00 10.85 19.37
CA TYR A 143 -8.16 10.54 18.53
C TYR A 143 -8.14 11.33 17.23
N THR A 144 -8.41 10.67 16.12
CA THR A 144 -8.59 11.29 14.80
C THR A 144 -9.86 10.78 14.14
N ALA A 145 -10.72 11.69 13.68
CA ALA A 145 -12.02 11.36 13.09
C ALA A 145 -11.91 10.73 11.69
N ASP A 146 -10.81 11.01 11.00
CA ASP A 146 -10.49 10.49 9.67
C ASP A 146 -9.83 9.10 9.72
N THR A 147 -9.70 8.46 10.88
CA THR A 147 -9.28 7.06 10.96
C THR A 147 -10.44 6.13 10.59
N GLY A 148 -10.13 5.04 9.88
CA GLY A 148 -11.10 4.06 9.46
C GLY A 148 -10.48 2.72 9.07
N MET A 149 -11.28 1.92 8.37
CA MET A 149 -10.89 0.61 7.86
C MET A 149 -11.08 0.57 6.35
N ALA A 150 -10.03 0.17 5.63
CA ALA A 150 -10.09 -0.19 4.22
C ALA A 150 -10.45 -1.67 4.06
N HIS A 151 -11.36 -2.00 3.15
CA HIS A 151 -11.67 -3.37 2.75
C HIS A 151 -10.58 -3.92 1.82
N ALA A 152 -9.49 -4.44 2.39
CA ALA A 152 -8.21 -4.61 1.68
C ALA A 152 -8.30 -5.45 0.39
N ALA A 153 -8.89 -6.65 0.44
CA ALA A 153 -9.08 -7.48 -0.76
C ALA A 153 -9.97 -6.79 -1.81
N LYS A 154 -11.03 -6.09 -1.39
CA LYS A 154 -11.90 -5.33 -2.31
C LYS A 154 -11.16 -4.17 -2.95
N SER A 155 -10.31 -3.48 -2.20
CA SER A 155 -9.51 -2.37 -2.71
C SER A 155 -8.54 -2.84 -3.80
N VAL A 156 -7.87 -3.98 -3.60
CA VAL A 156 -7.00 -4.58 -4.63
C VAL A 156 -7.81 -4.92 -5.89
N ALA A 157 -8.95 -5.60 -5.73
CA ALA A 157 -9.81 -5.95 -6.86
C ALA A 157 -10.34 -4.70 -7.60
N ALA A 158 -10.70 -3.65 -6.88
CA ALA A 158 -11.16 -2.38 -7.43
C ALA A 158 -10.05 -1.69 -8.26
N MET A 159 -8.82 -1.66 -7.76
CA MET A 159 -7.68 -1.11 -8.51
C MET A 159 -7.40 -1.93 -9.78
N GLN A 160 -7.41 -3.26 -9.70
CA GLN A 160 -7.21 -4.14 -10.86
C GLN A 160 -8.34 -4.03 -11.88
N PHE A 161 -9.59 -3.90 -11.43
CA PHE A 161 -10.74 -3.64 -12.29
C PHE A 161 -10.57 -2.31 -13.04
N THR A 162 -10.31 -1.23 -12.30
CA THR A 162 -10.18 0.12 -12.88
C THR A 162 -8.99 0.22 -13.82
N ALA A 163 -7.87 -0.44 -13.52
CA ALA A 163 -6.74 -0.50 -14.42
C ALA A 163 -7.08 -1.17 -15.76
N ARG A 164 -7.83 -2.29 -15.74
CA ARG A 164 -8.30 -2.97 -16.95
C ARG A 164 -9.30 -2.11 -17.72
N ALA A 165 -10.17 -1.37 -17.04
CA ALA A 165 -11.06 -0.41 -17.67
C ALA A 165 -10.30 0.72 -18.40
N HIS A 166 -9.09 1.06 -17.95
CA HIS A 166 -8.16 1.95 -18.64
C HIS A 166 -7.22 1.25 -19.64
N GLY A 167 -7.47 -0.02 -19.99
CA GLY A 167 -6.73 -0.74 -21.02
C GLY A 167 -5.45 -1.45 -20.56
N ALA A 168 -5.19 -1.54 -19.25
CA ALA A 168 -4.08 -2.34 -18.75
C ALA A 168 -4.31 -3.84 -18.98
N ILE A 169 -3.24 -4.56 -19.32
CA ILE A 169 -3.25 -6.03 -19.44
C ILE A 169 -2.73 -6.62 -18.13
N LEU A 170 -3.56 -7.38 -17.41
CA LEU A 170 -3.16 -8.07 -16.19
C LEU A 170 -3.06 -9.57 -16.44
N LYS A 171 -1.99 -10.20 -15.95
CA LYS A 171 -1.72 -11.63 -16.10
C LYS A 171 -1.50 -12.28 -14.74
N GLU A 172 -2.48 -13.07 -14.31
CA GLU A 172 -2.36 -13.96 -13.16
C GLU A 172 -1.65 -15.27 -13.54
N ASN A 173 -1.23 -16.04 -12.53
CA ASN A 173 -0.51 -17.30 -12.70
C ASN A 173 0.70 -17.15 -13.64
N THR A 174 1.37 -16.00 -13.58
CA THR A 174 2.45 -15.59 -14.49
C THR A 174 3.61 -15.07 -13.66
N THR A 175 4.46 -16.01 -13.23
CA THR A 175 5.64 -15.69 -12.43
C THR A 175 6.68 -15.01 -13.30
N VAL A 176 7.10 -13.81 -12.91
CA VAL A 176 8.30 -13.18 -13.45
C VAL A 176 9.51 -13.87 -12.83
N THR A 177 10.36 -14.43 -13.68
CA THR A 177 11.55 -15.18 -13.27
C THR A 177 12.81 -14.32 -13.31
N GLU A 178 12.85 -13.33 -14.21
CA GLU A 178 14.01 -12.49 -14.42
C GLU A 178 13.60 -11.12 -14.98
N VAL A 179 14.30 -10.07 -14.57
CA VAL A 179 14.15 -8.71 -15.12
C VAL A 179 15.52 -8.24 -15.58
N ILE A 180 15.67 -8.11 -16.90
CA ILE A 180 16.97 -7.84 -17.53
C ILE A 180 16.92 -6.44 -18.16
N PRO A 181 17.85 -5.54 -17.82
CA PRO A 181 18.02 -4.30 -18.56
C PRO A 181 18.30 -4.60 -20.03
N PHE A 182 17.43 -4.11 -20.91
CA PHE A 182 17.49 -4.37 -22.34
C PHE A 182 18.08 -3.15 -23.05
N LYS A 183 19.23 -3.32 -23.72
CA LYS A 183 19.96 -2.23 -24.41
C LYS A 183 19.97 -2.33 -25.95
N GLU A 184 19.65 -3.47 -26.55
CA GLU A 184 19.69 -3.68 -28.01
C GLU A 184 18.38 -4.34 -28.44
N VAL A 185 17.55 -3.82 -29.36
CA VAL A 185 17.87 -3.28 -30.69
C VAL A 185 16.90 -2.11 -31.03
N SER A 186 17.44 -1.15 -31.78
CA SER A 186 16.80 -0.08 -32.59
C SER A 186 16.06 1.11 -31.96
N ASN A 187 15.74 1.20 -30.66
CA ASN A 187 15.14 2.45 -30.10
C ASN A 187 15.28 2.62 -28.56
N GLY A 188 16.51 2.61 -28.05
CA GLY A 188 16.81 3.10 -26.69
C GLY A 188 16.79 2.06 -25.56
N LYS A 189 16.82 2.54 -24.31
CA LYS A 189 16.87 1.74 -23.07
C LYS A 189 15.49 1.16 -22.74
N GLY A 190 15.44 -0.08 -22.26
CA GLY A 190 14.22 -0.71 -21.74
C GLY A 190 14.53 -1.88 -20.82
N VAL A 191 13.54 -2.74 -20.59
CA VAL A 191 13.64 -3.93 -19.76
C VAL A 191 12.95 -5.11 -20.45
N LEU A 192 13.61 -6.26 -20.42
CA LEU A 192 13.06 -7.55 -20.79
C LEU A 192 12.58 -8.24 -19.51
N VAL A 193 11.29 -8.54 -19.46
CA VAL A 193 10.64 -9.24 -18.35
C VAL A 193 10.41 -10.68 -18.79
N LYS A 194 11.20 -11.60 -18.24
CA LYS A 194 11.02 -13.03 -18.50
C LYS A 194 9.97 -13.61 -17.57
N THR A 195 9.07 -14.41 -18.12
CA THR A 195 7.98 -15.02 -17.35
C THR A 195 7.80 -16.49 -17.68
N THR A 196 7.04 -17.20 -16.86
CA THR A 196 6.62 -18.59 -17.14
C THR A 196 5.69 -18.72 -18.35
N LYS A 197 5.15 -17.63 -18.88
CA LYS A 197 4.19 -17.61 -20.01
C LYS A 197 4.65 -16.72 -21.17
N GLY A 198 5.97 -16.62 -21.36
CA GLY A 198 6.59 -15.86 -22.43
C GLY A 198 7.17 -14.52 -21.96
N ASP A 199 7.95 -13.90 -22.83
CA ASP A 199 8.73 -12.71 -22.50
C ASP A 199 8.04 -11.43 -22.97
N PHE A 200 8.26 -10.34 -22.23
CA PHE A 200 7.66 -9.03 -22.48
C PHE A 200 8.71 -7.94 -22.47
N LEU A 201 8.54 -6.95 -23.35
CA LEU A 201 9.39 -5.76 -23.39
C LEU A 201 8.66 -4.56 -22.80
N ALA A 202 9.31 -3.80 -21.94
CA ALA A 202 8.79 -2.53 -21.44
C ALA A 202 9.85 -1.42 -21.44
N ASN A 203 9.43 -0.15 -21.47
CA ASN A 203 10.35 0.98 -21.28
C ASN A 203 10.83 1.07 -19.82
N LYS A 204 9.92 0.79 -18.87
CA LYS A 204 10.19 0.81 -17.42
C LYS A 204 9.56 -0.42 -16.74
N VAL A 205 10.09 -0.78 -15.59
CA VAL A 205 9.51 -1.80 -14.71
C VAL A 205 9.33 -1.25 -13.30
N ILE A 206 8.20 -1.58 -12.67
CA ILE A 206 7.94 -1.37 -11.24
C ILE A 206 7.96 -2.74 -10.58
N LEU A 207 8.80 -2.90 -9.57
CA LEU A 207 8.88 -4.14 -8.79
C LEU A 207 8.12 -3.96 -7.48
N ALA A 208 6.96 -4.60 -7.38
CA ALA A 208 6.07 -4.63 -6.22
C ALA A 208 5.91 -6.08 -5.69
N ALA A 209 7.01 -6.83 -5.67
CA ALA A 209 7.03 -8.27 -5.43
C ALA A 209 7.23 -8.68 -3.95
N ASP A 210 7.00 -7.78 -3.00
CA ASP A 210 6.98 -8.04 -1.54
C ASP A 210 8.11 -9.00 -1.06
N ALA A 211 7.78 -10.09 -0.37
CA ALA A 211 8.74 -11.07 0.16
C ALA A 211 9.59 -11.76 -0.93
N TRP A 212 9.19 -11.69 -2.20
CA TRP A 212 9.91 -12.27 -3.34
C TRP A 212 10.86 -11.28 -4.04
N ILE A 213 10.88 -10.01 -3.64
CA ILE A 213 11.65 -8.95 -4.32
C ILE A 213 13.13 -9.32 -4.52
N ASN A 214 13.76 -9.95 -3.53
CA ASN A 214 15.18 -10.32 -3.61
C ASN A 214 15.48 -11.40 -4.66
N LYS A 215 14.51 -12.24 -5.03
CA LYS A 215 14.68 -13.20 -6.13
C LYS A 215 14.83 -12.48 -7.46
N LEU A 216 14.16 -11.33 -7.63
CA LEU A 216 14.20 -10.52 -8.84
C LEU A 216 15.41 -9.57 -8.88
N LEU A 217 15.95 -9.18 -7.73
CA LEU A 217 17.11 -8.28 -7.62
C LEU A 217 18.45 -9.01 -7.60
N ALA A 218 18.48 -10.29 -7.24
CA ALA A 218 19.72 -11.07 -7.22
C ALA A 218 20.54 -10.97 -8.53
N PRO A 219 19.94 -10.99 -9.74
CA PRO A 219 20.69 -10.82 -10.99
C PRO A 219 21.39 -9.46 -11.15
N SER A 220 20.90 -8.39 -10.49
CA SER A 220 21.52 -7.06 -10.54
C SER A 220 22.56 -6.84 -9.43
N GLY A 221 22.87 -7.88 -8.64
CA GLY A 221 23.76 -7.79 -7.48
C GLY A 221 23.18 -6.95 -6.32
N SER A 222 21.91 -6.57 -6.40
CA SER A 222 21.23 -5.75 -5.39
C SER A 222 20.42 -6.64 -4.44
N THR A 223 20.38 -6.29 -3.16
CA THR A 223 19.55 -7.00 -2.17
C THR A 223 18.89 -6.01 -1.22
N PHE A 224 17.62 -6.24 -0.89
CA PHE A 224 16.95 -5.59 0.23
C PHE A 224 17.08 -6.47 1.47
N ARG A 225 17.55 -5.90 2.58
CA ARG A 225 17.48 -6.58 3.88
C ARG A 225 16.05 -6.54 4.37
N SER A 226 15.27 -7.57 4.05
CA SER A 226 13.93 -7.79 4.58
C SER A 226 13.88 -9.12 5.32
N ARG A 227 13.05 -9.19 6.37
CA ARG A 227 12.75 -10.42 7.09
C ARG A 227 11.24 -10.57 7.10
N SER A 228 10.75 -11.68 6.55
CA SER A 228 9.33 -12.01 6.68
C SER A 228 9.06 -12.42 8.13
N CYS A 229 8.24 -11.65 8.82
CA CYS A 229 7.70 -12.03 10.12
C CYS A 229 6.43 -12.84 9.89
N LYS A 230 6.51 -14.15 10.05
CA LYS A 230 5.32 -14.99 10.22
C LYS A 230 5.00 -15.04 11.71
N ASN A 231 3.80 -14.61 12.09
CA ASN A 231 3.28 -14.99 13.40
C ASN A 231 3.11 -16.51 13.41
N LYS A 232 3.69 -17.16 14.41
CA LYS A 232 3.45 -18.58 14.70
C LYS A 232 2.00 -18.80 15.10
#